data_AF-A0A498QVQ4-F1
#
_entry.id   AF-A0A498QVQ4-F1
#
_cell.length_a   1.000
_cell.length_b   1.000
_cell.length_c   1.000
_cell.angle_alpha   90.00
_cell.angle_beta   90.00
_cell.angle_gamma   90.00
#
_symmetry.space_group_name_H-M   'P 1'
#
loop_
_entity.id
_entity.type
_entity.pdbx_description
1 polymer ?
#
loop_
_entity_poly.entity_id
_entity_poly.type
_entity_poly.pdbx_seq_one_letter_code
_entity_poly.pdbx_strand_id
1 'polypeptide(L)'
;MLAAVFGAGSPVVPMMHDDALNAASQRARSKLPALRALFNNGLAPGGFLLLKAPFDAADGVREWMWVEVSSWTDDAITGFLVNEPASSLDLHAGQTVEVAESTVFDYMHKRSDGVIDGNETERLICSRLN
;
A
#
# COMPACT_ATOMS: atom_id res chain seq x y z
N MET A 1 10.90 -2.60 12.52
CA MET A 1 11.45 -1.30 12.06
C MET A 1 10.66 -0.70 10.88
N LEU A 2 9.41 -1.14 10.61
CA LEU A 2 8.47 -0.51 9.66
C LEU A 2 7.63 0.62 10.28
N ALA A 3 7.43 0.60 11.60
CA ALA A 3 6.68 1.63 12.35
C ALA A 3 7.29 3.05 12.28
N ALA A 4 8.51 3.20 11.76
CA ALA A 4 9.15 4.50 11.59
C ALA A 4 8.73 5.20 10.28
N VAL A 5 8.25 4.45 9.29
CA VAL A 5 7.73 5.00 8.01
C VAL A 5 6.23 5.30 8.13
N PHE A 6 5.52 4.47 8.89
CA PHE A 6 4.13 4.69 9.30
C PHE A 6 4.15 5.04 10.78
N GLY A 7 4.42 6.31 11.10
CA GLY A 7 4.40 6.77 12.50
C GLY A 7 3.18 6.20 13.21
N ALA A 8 3.42 5.44 14.29
CA ALA A 8 2.44 4.77 15.14
C ALA A 8 0.98 4.84 14.63
N GLY A 9 0.62 3.96 13.69
CA GLY A 9 -0.73 3.87 13.13
C GLY A 9 -1.14 5.12 12.34
N SER A 10 -0.96 5.11 11.02
CA SER A 10 -1.62 6.10 10.17
C SER A 10 -3.12 6.09 10.50
N PRO A 11 -3.70 7.20 10.99
CA PRO A 11 -5.11 7.22 11.34
C PRO A 11 -5.94 6.92 10.09
N VAL A 12 -6.97 6.09 10.23
CA VAL A 12 -7.91 5.85 9.13
C VAL A 12 -8.62 7.16 8.83
N VAL A 13 -8.40 7.69 7.63
CA VAL A 13 -9.04 8.92 7.14
C VAL A 13 -10.24 8.52 6.29
N PRO A 14 -11.49 8.81 6.73
CA PRO A 14 -12.65 8.65 5.88
C PRO A 14 -12.53 9.62 4.71
N MET A 15 -12.42 9.11 3.48
CA MET A 15 -12.33 9.96 2.30
C MET A 15 -13.03 9.32 1.10
N MET A 16 -13.83 10.11 0.40
CA MET A 16 -14.32 9.76 -0.93
C MET A 16 -13.20 9.97 -1.96
N HIS A 17 -13.01 8.99 -2.83
CA HIS A 17 -12.05 9.10 -3.92
C HIS A 17 -12.54 10.13 -4.94
N ASP A 18 -11.77 11.20 -5.12
CA ASP A 18 -12.01 12.22 -6.15
C ASP A 18 -11.12 12.01 -7.38
N ASP A 19 -11.30 12.86 -8.39
CA ASP A 19 -10.57 12.78 -9.66
C ASP A 19 -9.04 12.85 -9.46
N ALA A 20 -8.57 13.65 -8.51
CA ALA A 20 -7.15 13.80 -8.24
C ALA A 20 -6.55 12.54 -7.60
N LEU A 21 -7.25 11.91 -6.64
CA LEU A 21 -6.84 10.64 -6.07
C LEU A 21 -6.90 9.51 -7.09
N ASN A 22 -7.95 9.46 -7.91
CA ASN A 22 -8.08 8.47 -8.98
C ASN A 22 -6.95 8.61 -10.01
N ALA A 23 -6.58 9.85 -10.40
CA ALA A 23 -5.48 10.10 -11.30
C ALA A 23 -4.12 9.72 -10.70
N ALA A 24 -3.90 9.99 -9.41
CA ALA A 24 -2.69 9.54 -8.69
C ALA A 24 -2.62 8.01 -8.64
N SER A 25 -3.75 7.35 -8.36
CA SER A 25 -3.83 5.89 -8.37
C SER A 25 -3.53 5.30 -9.75
N GLN A 26 -4.04 5.89 -10.83
CA GLN A 26 -3.73 5.45 -12.18
C GLN A 26 -2.22 5.58 -12.50
N ARG A 27 -1.58 6.67 -12.06
CA ARG A 27 -0.13 6.82 -12.19
C ARG A 27 0.62 5.75 -11.40
N ALA A 28 0.22 5.47 -10.17
CA ALA A 28 0.79 4.41 -9.35
C ALA A 28 0.66 3.04 -10.03
N ARG A 29 -0.54 2.71 -10.52
CA ARG A 29 -0.83 1.46 -11.24
C ARG A 29 0.01 1.30 -12.51
N SER A 30 0.29 2.39 -13.23
CA SER A 30 1.18 2.34 -14.40
C SER A 30 2.62 1.92 -14.09
N LYS A 31 3.05 1.98 -12.82
CA LYS A 31 4.38 1.56 -12.37
C LYS A 31 4.46 0.09 -11.95
N LEU A 32 3.32 -0.59 -11.73
CA LEU A 32 3.30 -1.95 -11.18
C LEU A 32 4.10 -2.96 -12.01
N PRO A 33 4.05 -2.98 -13.36
CA PRO A 33 4.87 -3.93 -14.13
C PRO A 33 6.37 -3.77 -13.88
N ALA A 34 6.85 -2.54 -13.75
CA ALA A 34 8.26 -2.25 -13.47
C ALA A 34 8.63 -2.57 -12.02
N LEU A 35 7.73 -2.31 -11.07
CA LEU A 35 7.91 -2.65 -9.66
C LEU A 35 7.93 -4.16 -9.42
N ARG A 36 7.05 -4.92 -10.09
CA ARG A 36 7.05 -6.38 -10.09
C ARG A 36 8.37 -6.95 -10.60
N ALA A 37 8.85 -6.45 -11.73
CA ALA A 37 10.14 -6.85 -12.28
C ALA A 37 11.30 -6.52 -11.32
N LEU A 38 11.28 -5.33 -10.71
CA LEU A 38 12.27 -4.92 -9.72
C LEU A 38 12.26 -5.83 -8.48
N PHE A 39 11.09 -6.13 -7.93
CA PHE A 39 10.93 -7.00 -6.78
C PHE A 39 11.42 -8.43 -7.08
N ASN A 40 11.01 -8.99 -8.22
CA ASN A 40 11.37 -10.35 -8.63
C ASN A 40 12.87 -10.50 -8.99
N ASN A 41 13.55 -9.41 -9.33
CA ASN A 41 15.01 -9.38 -9.49
C ASN A 41 15.78 -9.27 -8.16
N GLY A 42 15.07 -9.09 -7.05
CA GLY A 42 15.64 -8.90 -5.72
C GLY A 42 15.88 -7.42 -5.41
N LEU A 43 15.20 -6.93 -4.36
CA LEU A 43 15.47 -5.59 -3.83
C LEU A 43 16.84 -5.53 -3.14
N ALA A 44 17.49 -4.38 -3.22
CA ALA A 44 18.72 -4.14 -2.47
C ALA A 44 18.47 -4.26 -0.95
N PRO A 45 19.43 -4.74 -0.15
CA PRO A 45 19.29 -4.84 1.29
C PRO A 45 18.82 -3.52 1.93
N GLY A 46 17.84 -3.61 2.83
CA GLY A 46 17.23 -2.46 3.48
C GLY A 46 16.16 -1.74 2.66
N GLY A 47 15.97 -2.12 1.39
CA GLY A 47 14.82 -1.70 0.60
C GLY A 47 13.59 -2.58 0.83
N PHE A 48 12.41 -2.01 0.62
CA PHE A 48 11.14 -2.74 0.67
C PHE A 48 10.12 -2.13 -0.29
N LEU A 49 9.11 -2.91 -0.64
CA LEU A 49 7.99 -2.47 -1.47
C LEU A 49 6.68 -2.68 -0.71
N LEU A 50 5.86 -1.63 -0.67
CA LEU A 50 4.53 -1.66 -0.10
C LEU A 50 3.50 -1.31 -1.18
N LEU A 51 2.36 -1.99 -1.15
CA LEU A 51 1.23 -1.71 -2.03
C LEU A 51 0.01 -1.38 -1.18
N LYS A 52 -0.73 -0.33 -1.57
CA LYS A 52 -1.99 0.06 -0.91
C LYS A 52 -3.13 -0.69 -1.57
N ALA A 53 -3.85 -1.51 -0.82
CA ALA A 53 -4.92 -2.36 -1.33
C ALA A 53 -6.23 -2.19 -0.53
N PRO A 54 -7.39 -2.44 -1.15
CA PRO A 54 -8.67 -2.36 -0.48
C PRO A 54 -8.99 -3.66 0.25
N PHE A 55 -9.56 -3.55 1.43
CA PHE A 55 -10.13 -4.64 2.22
C PHE A 55 -11.54 -4.26 2.63
N ASP A 56 -12.50 -5.13 2.32
CA ASP A 56 -13.91 -4.91 2.56
C ASP A 56 -14.34 -5.60 3.87
N ALA A 57 -14.92 -4.84 4.78
CA ALA A 57 -15.53 -5.35 6.00
C ALA A 57 -16.96 -5.81 5.75
N ALA A 58 -17.47 -6.69 6.63
CA ALA A 58 -18.80 -7.28 6.49
C ALA A 58 -19.95 -6.25 6.56
N ASP A 59 -19.70 -5.09 7.16
CA ASP A 59 -20.64 -3.97 7.27
C ASP A 59 -20.62 -3.03 6.04
N GLY A 60 -19.80 -3.34 5.03
CA GLY A 60 -19.66 -2.55 3.80
C GLY A 60 -18.64 -1.42 3.90
N VAL A 61 -17.89 -1.31 5.00
CA VAL A 61 -16.76 -0.38 5.09
C VAL A 61 -15.58 -0.93 4.27
N ARG A 62 -14.99 -0.06 3.44
CA ARG A 62 -13.75 -0.36 2.72
C ARG A 62 -12.58 0.37 3.35
N GLU A 63 -11.56 -0.37 3.76
CA GLU A 63 -10.31 0.18 4.25
C GLU A 63 -9.19 0.01 3.22
N TRP A 64 -8.37 1.04 3.07
CA TRP A 64 -7.20 1.01 2.19
C TRP A 64 -5.94 0.89 3.05
N MET A 65 -5.32 -0.28 3.02
CA MET A 65 -4.21 -0.61 3.91
C MET A 65 -2.94 -0.91 3.12
N TRP A 66 -1.79 -0.67 3.75
CA TRP A 66 -0.48 -0.98 3.18
C TRP A 66 -0.13 -2.45 3.43
N VAL A 67 0.36 -3.10 2.37
CA VAL A 67 0.81 -4.50 2.37
C VAL A 67 2.27 -4.52 1.95
N GLU A 68 3.15 -5.05 2.80
CA GLU A 68 4.55 -5.32 2.45
C GLU A 68 4.64 -6.56 1.58
N VAL A 69 5.16 -6.39 0.36
CA VAL A 69 5.20 -7.46 -0.64
C VAL A 69 6.20 -8.54 -0.21
N SER A 70 5.72 -9.79 -0.12
CA SER A 70 6.55 -10.97 0.16
C SER A 70 6.66 -11.91 -1.04
N SER A 71 5.67 -11.90 -1.94
CA SER A 71 5.72 -12.58 -3.24
C SER A 71 4.90 -11.80 -4.28
N TRP A 72 5.30 -11.91 -5.55
CA TRP A 72 4.55 -11.32 -6.66
C TRP A 72 4.68 -12.16 -7.93
N THR A 73 3.64 -12.93 -8.21
CA THR A 73 3.58 -13.85 -9.36
C THR A 73 2.40 -13.47 -10.23
N ASP A 74 2.68 -13.14 -11.48
CA ASP A 74 1.68 -12.61 -12.41
C ASP A 74 0.89 -11.46 -11.73
N ASP A 75 -0.44 -11.59 -11.65
CA ASP A 75 -1.32 -10.57 -11.06
C ASP A 75 -1.65 -10.86 -9.58
N ALA A 76 -1.00 -11.85 -8.95
CA ALA A 76 -1.20 -12.22 -7.55
C ALA A 76 -0.03 -11.75 -6.67
N ILE A 77 -0.36 -11.02 -5.62
CA ILE A 77 0.59 -10.52 -4.63
C ILE A 77 0.28 -11.18 -3.29
N THR A 78 1.26 -11.79 -2.66
CA THR A 78 1.19 -12.13 -1.23
C THR A 78 2.04 -11.12 -0.46
N GLY A 79 1.58 -10.75 0.72
CA GLY A 79 2.32 -9.84 1.57
C GLY A 79 1.85 -9.82 3.01
N PHE A 80 2.47 -8.97 3.80
CA PHE A 80 2.14 -8.77 5.21
C PHE A 80 1.41 -7.45 5.38
N LEU A 81 0.26 -7.47 6.05
CA LEU A 81 -0.46 -6.26 6.39
C LEU A 81 0.40 -5.39 7.33
N VAL A 82 0.62 -4.13 6.99
CA VAL A 82 1.53 -3.25 7.75
C VAL A 82 0.80 -2.53 8.90
N ASN A 83 -0.50 -2.27 8.72
CA ASN A 83 -1.31 -1.50 9.66
C ASN A 83 -2.34 -2.40 10.35
N GLU A 84 -2.75 -2.02 11.56
CA GLU A 84 -3.94 -2.59 12.19
C GLU A 84 -5.19 -1.99 11.54
N PRO A 85 -6.19 -2.81 11.14
CA PRO A 85 -7.48 -2.31 10.69
C PRO A 85 -8.18 -1.49 11.76
N ALA A 86 -8.94 -0.46 11.37
CA ALA A 86 -9.75 0.31 12.33
C ALA A 86 -11.14 -0.30 12.56
N SER A 87 -11.70 -0.95 11.54
CA SER A 87 -12.95 -1.69 11.60
C SER A 87 -12.72 -3.12 12.09
N SER A 88 -13.82 -3.80 12.42
CA SER A 88 -13.85 -5.21 12.78
C SER A 88 -13.61 -6.11 11.57
N LEU A 89 -12.49 -5.92 10.90
CA LEU A 89 -11.92 -6.90 9.98
C LEU A 89 -11.30 -8.02 10.82
N ASP A 90 -11.48 -9.28 10.42
CA ASP A 90 -10.72 -10.42 10.97
C ASP A 90 -9.29 -10.41 10.40
N LEU A 91 -8.64 -9.25 10.49
CA LEU A 91 -7.33 -8.91 9.99
C LEU A 91 -6.52 -8.25 11.10
N HIS A 92 -5.20 -8.45 11.10
CA HIS A 92 -4.28 -7.80 12.04
C HIS A 92 -2.93 -7.50 11.40
N ALA A 93 -2.16 -6.59 11.98
CA ALA A 93 -0.83 -6.26 11.48
C ALA A 93 0.09 -7.50 11.52
N GLY A 94 0.89 -7.67 10.46
CA GLY A 94 1.75 -8.84 10.25
C GLY A 94 1.04 -10.06 9.66
N GLN A 95 -0.30 -10.05 9.55
CA GLN A 95 -1.04 -11.13 8.91
C GLN A 95 -0.68 -11.23 7.42
N THR A 96 -0.50 -12.46 6.94
CA THR A 96 -0.36 -12.74 5.52
C THR A 96 -1.69 -12.50 4.81
N VAL A 97 -1.66 -11.71 3.74
CA VAL A 97 -2.82 -11.39 2.90
C VAL A 97 -2.49 -11.61 1.42
N GLU A 98 -3.52 -11.88 0.63
CA GLU A 98 -3.45 -11.94 -0.82
C GLU A 98 -4.15 -10.72 -1.44
N VAL A 99 -3.51 -10.13 -2.44
CA VAL A 99 -3.97 -8.94 -3.15
C VAL A 99 -3.88 -9.20 -4.65
N ALA A 100 -4.93 -8.86 -5.39
CA ALA A 100 -4.89 -8.83 -6.84
C ALA A 100 -4.22 -7.53 -7.32
N GLU A 101 -3.28 -7.60 -8.24
CA GLU A 101 -2.57 -6.43 -8.79
C GLU A 101 -3.55 -5.36 -9.34
N SER A 102 -4.68 -5.82 -9.88
CA SER A 102 -5.74 -4.95 -10.42
C SER A 102 -6.42 -4.06 -9.37
N THR A 103 -6.38 -4.42 -8.09
CA THR A 103 -7.02 -3.67 -6.99
C THR A 103 -6.06 -2.70 -6.30
N VAL A 104 -4.76 -2.74 -6.63
CA VAL A 104 -3.75 -1.86 -6.05
C VAL A 104 -4.07 -0.40 -6.37
N PHE A 105 -4.04 0.44 -5.33
CA PHE A 105 -4.39 1.85 -5.42
C PHE A 105 -3.18 2.77 -5.40
N ASP A 106 -2.13 2.41 -4.66
CA ASP A 106 -0.89 3.17 -4.58
C ASP A 106 0.28 2.23 -4.27
N TYR A 107 1.51 2.73 -4.36
CA TYR A 107 2.71 2.01 -3.97
C TYR A 107 3.64 2.90 -3.15
N MET A 108 4.52 2.28 -2.38
CA MET A 108 5.66 2.93 -1.75
C MET A 108 6.88 2.04 -1.89
N HIS A 109 7.89 2.50 -2.61
CA HIS A 109 9.16 1.79 -2.73
C HIS A 109 10.22 2.56 -1.95
N LYS A 110 10.66 1.99 -0.82
CA LYS A 110 11.81 2.52 -0.10
C LYS A 110 13.06 1.84 -0.65
N ARG A 111 13.98 2.64 -1.15
CA ARG A 111 15.28 2.21 -1.64
C ARG A 111 16.27 2.04 -0.49
N SER A 112 17.39 1.35 -0.77
CA SER A 112 18.46 1.14 0.20
C SER A 112 19.16 2.43 0.66
N ASP A 113 19.12 3.48 -0.15
CA ASP A 113 19.60 4.83 0.18
C ASP A 113 18.61 5.65 1.03
N GLY A 114 17.44 5.07 1.36
CA GLY A 114 16.39 5.71 2.14
C GLY A 114 15.43 6.58 1.33
N VAL A 115 15.65 6.76 0.02
CA VAL A 115 14.72 7.47 -0.86
C VAL A 115 13.41 6.70 -0.96
N ILE A 116 12.29 7.42 -0.93
CA ILE A 116 10.94 6.86 -1.09
C ILE A 116 10.36 7.32 -2.42
N ASP A 117 10.10 6.37 -3.31
CA ASP A 117 9.31 6.56 -4.52
C ASP A 117 7.83 6.20 -4.25
N GLY A 118 6.89 6.85 -4.95
CA GLY A 118 5.45 6.60 -4.78
C GLY A 118 4.83 7.39 -3.62
N ASN A 119 3.82 6.84 -2.95
CA ASN A 119 3.07 7.44 -1.84
C ASN A 119 2.32 8.72 -2.24
N GLU A 120 1.83 8.78 -3.48
CA GLU A 120 1.22 9.99 -4.02
C GLU A 120 -0.17 10.24 -3.45
N THR A 121 -0.98 9.18 -3.31
CA THR A 121 -2.35 9.29 -2.79
C THR A 121 -2.34 9.74 -1.33
N GLU A 122 -1.43 9.22 -0.51
CA GLU A 122 -1.28 9.62 0.89
C GLU A 122 -0.84 11.08 1.02
N ARG A 123 0.13 11.54 0.21
CA ARG A 123 0.54 12.96 0.21
C ARG A 123 -0.63 13.89 -0.15
N LEU A 124 -1.46 13.49 -1.12
CA LEU A 124 -2.66 14.24 -1.49
C LEU A 124 -3.66 14.29 -0.32
N ILE A 125 -3.92 13.16 0.35
CA ILE A 125 -4.80 13.10 1.52
C ILE A 125 -4.28 14.02 2.63
N CYS A 126 -3.01 13.89 3.04
CA CYS A 126 -2.41 14.74 4.07
C CYS A 126 -2.46 16.23 3.72
N SER A 127 -2.27 16.58 2.44
CA SER A 127 -2.31 17.98 2.00
C SER A 127 -3.68 18.65 2.15
N ARG A 128 -4.76 17.86 2.27
CA ARG A 128 -6.15 18.34 2.40
C ARG A 128 -6.63 18.40 3.85
N LEU A 129 -5.87 17.80 4.77
CA LEU A 129 -6.17 17.79 6.20
C LEU A 129 -5.52 18.95 6.96
N ASN A 130 -4.66 19.72 6.28
CA ASN A 130 -4.02 20.95 6.75
C ASN A 130 -4.70 22.18 6.13
#